data_AF-A0A7W1L0Y4-F1
#
_entry.id   AF-A0A7W1L0Y4-F1
#
_cell.length_a   1.000
_cell.length_b   1.000
_cell.length_c   1.000
_cell.angle_alpha   90.00
_cell.angle_beta   90.00
_cell.angle_gamma   90.00
#
_symmetry.space_group_name_H-M   'P 1'
#
loop_
_entity.id
_entity.type
_entity.pdbx_description
1 polymer ?
#
loop_
_entity_poly.entity_id
_entity_poly.type
_entity_poly.pdbx_seq_one_letter_code
_entity_poly.pdbx_strand_id
1 'polypeptide(L)'
;MQIKVIVTAVTVVVLGLVLTACGSGGGDTSNLKQIDQQRAGDYLVTALNDTGQLKQGPSKFVLEFRKASDNKLADVGNVQINSTMPMPGMPPMNAGASATSSGTAGRYNVESDIPMRGKWTFTVMFGNGQRASLALNVQ
;
A
#
# COMPACT_ATOMS: atom_id res chain seq x y z
N MET A 1 30.11 -18.08 69.70
CA MET A 1 30.79 -17.35 68.61
C MET A 1 29.85 -16.25 68.16
N GLN A 2 30.22 -15.00 68.41
CA GLN A 2 29.40 -13.78 68.24
C GLN A 2 29.52 -13.26 66.79
N ILE A 3 28.48 -12.58 66.27
CA ILE A 3 28.50 -11.19 65.76
C ILE A 3 27.31 -10.90 64.81
N LYS A 4 26.56 -9.85 65.15
CA LYS A 4 25.50 -9.15 64.38
C LYS A 4 26.10 -8.30 63.26
N VAL A 5 25.50 -8.26 62.06
CA VAL A 5 25.68 -7.15 61.08
C VAL A 5 24.44 -7.06 60.15
N ILE A 6 23.50 -6.12 60.36
CA ILE A 6 23.30 -4.78 59.72
C ILE A 6 22.34 -4.80 58.51
N VAL A 7 21.27 -4.02 58.67
CA VAL A 7 20.32 -3.52 57.67
C VAL A 7 21.06 -2.55 56.73
N THR A 8 21.00 -2.79 55.42
CA THR A 8 21.43 -1.79 54.43
C THR A 8 20.33 -1.62 53.39
N ALA A 9 19.66 -0.48 53.46
CA ALA A 9 18.79 0.03 52.42
C ALA A 9 19.61 0.31 51.16
N VAL A 10 19.18 -0.23 50.01
CA VAL A 10 19.67 0.20 48.70
C VAL A 10 18.47 0.64 47.89
N THR A 11 18.27 1.95 47.86
CA THR A 11 17.46 2.66 46.87
C THR A 11 18.09 2.48 45.49
N VAL A 12 17.47 1.70 44.61
CA VAL A 12 17.75 1.77 43.16
C VAL A 12 16.56 2.43 42.49
N VAL A 13 16.75 3.69 42.16
CA VAL A 13 15.92 4.45 41.22
C VAL A 13 16.08 3.77 39.85
N VAL A 14 15.05 3.07 39.39
CA VAL A 14 14.95 2.67 37.98
C VAL A 14 13.99 3.64 37.31
N LEU A 15 14.59 4.63 36.66
CA LEU A 15 13.96 5.53 35.71
C LEU A 15 13.59 4.68 34.49
N GLY A 16 12.37 4.14 34.46
CA GLY A 16 11.84 3.42 33.32
C GLY A 16 11.59 4.41 32.17
N LEU A 17 12.54 4.47 31.23
CA LEU A 17 12.30 5.02 29.89
C LEU A 17 11.12 4.25 29.28
N VAL A 18 9.94 4.87 29.29
CA VAL A 18 8.82 4.39 28.47
C VAL A 18 9.21 4.65 27.03
N LEU A 19 9.48 3.56 26.31
CA LEU A 19 9.62 3.54 24.86
C LEU A 19 8.38 4.18 24.25
N THR A 20 8.51 5.41 23.76
CA THR A 20 7.51 6.00 22.86
C THR A 20 7.51 5.14 21.61
N ALA A 21 6.53 4.23 21.55
CA ALA A 21 6.34 3.30 20.45
C ALA A 21 6.31 4.07 19.13
N CYS A 22 7.19 3.64 18.21
CA CYS A 22 7.19 4.04 16.82
C CYS A 22 5.79 3.96 16.23
N GLY A 23 5.50 4.93 15.37
CA GLY A 23 4.21 5.11 14.73
C GLY A 23 3.71 3.85 14.03
N SER A 24 2.49 3.47 14.39
CA SER A 24 1.61 2.68 13.56
C SER A 24 0.48 3.60 13.08
N GLY A 25 0.85 4.62 12.29
CA GLY A 25 -0.06 5.32 11.40
C GLY A 25 -0.37 4.44 10.18
N GLY A 26 -0.81 3.22 10.41
CA GLY A 26 -1.37 2.36 9.38
C GLY A 26 -2.85 2.70 9.31
N GLY A 27 -3.23 3.64 8.44
CA GLY A 27 -4.64 3.97 8.26
C GLY A 27 -5.45 2.70 8.04
N ASP A 28 -6.60 2.59 8.70
CA ASP A 28 -7.49 1.43 8.64
C ASP A 28 -7.80 1.04 7.18
N THR A 29 -7.15 -0.02 6.71
CA THR A 29 -7.51 -0.79 5.51
C THR A 29 -8.40 -1.97 5.89
N SER A 30 -8.90 -1.98 7.12
CA SER A 30 -9.60 -3.08 7.78
C SER A 30 -10.83 -3.58 7.02
N ASN A 31 -11.32 -2.81 6.03
CA ASN A 31 -12.43 -3.16 5.15
C ASN A 31 -12.06 -3.24 3.65
N LEU A 32 -10.82 -2.96 3.26
CA LEU A 32 -10.40 -3.05 1.86
C LEU A 32 -9.88 -4.46 1.54
N LYS A 33 -10.33 -5.00 0.42
CA LYS A 33 -9.96 -6.29 -0.13
C LYS A 33 -8.95 -6.09 -1.26
N GLN A 34 -7.95 -6.95 -1.29
CA GLN A 34 -6.97 -6.99 -2.37
C GLN A 34 -7.62 -7.47 -3.67
N ILE A 35 -7.38 -6.71 -4.74
CA ILE A 35 -7.76 -7.05 -6.11
C ILE A 35 -6.58 -7.77 -6.79
N ASP A 36 -5.39 -7.15 -6.73
CA ASP A 36 -4.13 -7.71 -7.23
C ASP A 36 -2.95 -7.09 -6.47
N GLN A 37 -1.81 -7.79 -6.47
CA GLN A 37 -0.56 -7.32 -5.89
C GLN A 37 0.62 -7.70 -6.78
N GLN A 38 1.52 -6.75 -7.01
CA GLN A 38 2.74 -6.98 -7.79
C GLN A 38 3.97 -6.45 -7.06
N ARG A 39 5.08 -7.18 -7.19
CA ARG A 39 6.37 -6.75 -6.66
C ARG A 39 7.14 -5.96 -7.73
N ALA A 40 7.67 -4.80 -7.35
CA ALA A 40 8.49 -3.94 -8.19
C ALA A 40 9.74 -3.51 -7.42
N GLY A 41 10.81 -4.31 -7.53
CA GLY A 41 12.02 -4.14 -6.73
C GLY A 41 11.72 -4.32 -5.24
N ASP A 42 12.03 -3.31 -4.44
CA ASP A 42 11.82 -3.32 -2.98
C ASP A 42 10.39 -2.97 -2.56
N TYR A 43 9.46 -2.83 -3.50
CA TYR A 43 8.08 -2.44 -3.21
C TYR A 43 7.08 -3.53 -3.58
N LEU A 44 6.06 -3.67 -2.75
CA LEU A 44 4.81 -4.34 -3.06
C LEU A 44 3.80 -3.25 -3.41
N VAL A 45 3.22 -3.35 -4.61
CA VAL A 45 2.19 -2.45 -5.11
C VAL A 45 0.88 -3.23 -5.14
N THR A 46 -0.10 -2.77 -4.39
CA THR A 46 -1.37 -3.48 -4.19
C THR A 46 -2.52 -2.61 -4.65
N ALA A 47 -3.40 -3.16 -5.48
CA ALA A 47 -4.71 -2.56 -5.76
C ALA A 47 -5.75 -3.11 -4.79
N LEU A 48 -6.50 -2.21 -4.16
CA LEU A 48 -7.43 -2.51 -3.07
C LEU A 48 -8.76 -1.79 -3.29
N ASN A 49 -9.89 -2.44 -3.04
CA ASN A 49 -11.18 -1.75 -2.89
C ASN A 49 -12.11 -2.52 -1.94
N ASP A 50 -13.31 -2.03 -1.70
CA ASP A 50 -14.30 -2.63 -0.78
C ASP A 50 -14.76 -4.04 -1.18
N THR A 51 -14.81 -4.31 -2.48
CA THR A 51 -15.41 -5.54 -3.06
C THR A 51 -14.38 -6.57 -3.52
N GLY A 52 -13.11 -6.20 -3.64
CA GLY A 52 -12.04 -7.01 -4.24
C GLY A 52 -12.13 -7.15 -5.76
N GLN A 53 -13.02 -6.39 -6.42
CA GLN A 53 -13.28 -6.50 -7.86
C GLN A 53 -13.58 -5.12 -8.45
N LEU A 54 -13.17 -4.88 -9.70
CA LEU A 54 -13.55 -3.67 -10.44
C LEU A 54 -14.81 -3.91 -11.28
N LYS A 55 -15.56 -2.85 -11.55
CA LYS A 55 -16.76 -2.89 -12.39
C LYS A 55 -16.55 -2.04 -13.63
N GLN A 56 -17.22 -2.41 -14.72
CA GLN A 56 -17.30 -1.57 -15.91
C GLN A 56 -17.86 -0.18 -15.57
N GLY A 57 -17.33 0.84 -16.22
CA GLY A 57 -17.63 2.26 -16.02
C GLY A 57 -16.73 2.91 -14.97
N PRO A 58 -17.22 3.98 -14.30
CA PRO A 58 -16.49 4.65 -13.25
C PRO A 58 -16.16 3.69 -12.10
N SER A 59 -14.86 3.52 -11.85
CA SER A 59 -14.31 2.66 -10.82
C SER A 59 -13.37 3.45 -9.92
N LYS A 60 -13.44 3.16 -8.62
CA LYS A 60 -12.55 3.72 -7.60
C LYS A 60 -11.85 2.60 -6.85
N PHE A 61 -10.56 2.75 -6.66
CA PHE A 61 -9.76 1.82 -5.86
C PHE A 61 -8.56 2.56 -5.26
N VAL A 62 -7.84 1.91 -4.36
CA VAL A 62 -6.64 2.43 -3.70
C VAL A 62 -5.44 1.69 -4.22
N LEU A 63 -4.38 2.43 -4.55
CA LEU A 63 -3.03 1.88 -4.66
C LEU A 63 -2.31 2.04 -3.34
N GLU A 64 -1.78 0.94 -2.84
CA GLU A 64 -0.98 0.89 -1.63
C GLU A 64 0.43 0.39 -1.93
N PHE A 65 1.41 1.16 -1.48
CA PHE A 65 2.82 0.87 -1.65
C PHE A 65 3.40 0.48 -0.29
N ARG A 66 3.98 -0.72 -0.24
CA ARG A 66 4.69 -1.21 0.95
C ARG A 66 6.12 -1.60 0.60
N LYS A 67 7.04 -1.47 1.55
CA LYS A 67 8.37 -2.08 1.43
C LYS A 67 8.24 -3.60 1.51
N ALA A 68 8.84 -4.32 0.57
CA ALA A 68 8.83 -5.77 0.54
C ALA A 68 9.63 -6.40 1.71
N SER A 69 10.55 -5.65 2.32
CA SER A 69 11.40 -6.11 3.41
C SER A 69 10.68 -6.25 4.75
N ASP A 70 9.78 -5.32 5.07
CA ASP A 70 9.12 -5.24 6.38
C ASP A 70 7.61 -4.98 6.30
N ASN A 71 7.07 -4.96 5.08
CA ASN A 71 5.66 -4.74 4.77
C ASN A 71 5.10 -3.42 5.33
N LYS A 72 5.94 -2.41 5.57
CA LYS A 72 5.49 -1.09 6.01
C LYS A 72 5.09 -0.21 4.83
N LEU A 73 4.11 0.66 5.05
CA LEU A 73 3.72 1.69 4.08
C LEU A 73 4.93 2.54 3.71
N ALA A 74 5.07 2.79 2.41
CA ALA A 74 6.20 3.52 1.86
C ALA A 74 5.69 4.63 0.94
N ASP A 75 6.02 5.88 1.28
CA ASP A 75 5.81 6.99 0.37
C ASP A 75 6.74 6.84 -0.84
N VAL A 76 6.15 6.89 -2.03
CA VAL A 76 6.85 6.77 -3.32
C VAL A 76 6.80 8.06 -4.13
N GLY A 77 6.30 9.15 -3.55
CA GLY A 77 6.20 10.45 -4.18
C GLY A 77 5.12 10.48 -5.26
N ASN A 78 5.49 10.84 -6.48
CA ASN A 78 4.55 10.96 -7.58
C ASN A 78 4.18 9.58 -8.14
N VAL A 79 2.89 9.35 -8.38
CA VAL A 79 2.37 8.12 -8.98
C VAL A 79 1.65 8.47 -10.27
N GLN A 80 2.04 7.82 -11.35
CA GLN A 80 1.35 7.87 -12.64
C GLN A 80 0.76 6.50 -12.94
N ILE A 81 -0.43 6.48 -13.53
CA ILE A 81 -1.11 5.25 -13.86
C ILE A 81 -1.65 5.32 -15.28
N ASN A 82 -1.53 4.23 -16.01
CA ASN A 82 -2.17 4.03 -17.30
C ASN A 82 -2.87 2.66 -17.30
N SER A 83 -3.99 2.55 -18.02
CA SER A 83 -4.76 1.32 -18.08
C SER A 83 -5.01 0.89 -19.52
N THR A 84 -4.68 -0.35 -19.85
CA THR A 84 -4.79 -0.89 -21.21
C THR A 84 -5.42 -2.28 -21.23
N MET A 85 -6.15 -2.60 -22.29
CA MET A 85 -6.70 -3.92 -22.54
C MET A 85 -6.22 -4.43 -23.90
N PRO A 86 -5.64 -5.65 -23.99
CA PRO A 86 -5.21 -6.21 -25.26
C PRO A 86 -6.43 -6.53 -26.13
N MET A 87 -6.32 -6.21 -27.42
CA MET A 87 -7.36 -6.46 -28.42
C MET A 87 -6.78 -7.33 -29.55
N PRO A 88 -7.37 -8.51 -29.85
CA PRO A 88 -6.90 -9.32 -30.97
C PRO A 88 -7.03 -8.58 -32.31
N GLY A 89 -5.94 -8.53 -33.08
CA GLY A 89 -5.93 -7.92 -34.42
C GLY A 89 -6.08 -6.39 -34.46
N MET A 90 -6.07 -5.71 -33.31
CA MET A 90 -6.18 -4.25 -33.20
C MET A 90 -5.17 -3.71 -32.17
N PRO A 91 -4.87 -2.40 -32.18
CA PRO A 91 -4.11 -1.78 -31.10
C PRO A 91 -4.81 -1.96 -29.73
N PRO A 92 -4.04 -2.02 -28.62
CA PRO A 92 -4.62 -2.09 -27.28
C PRO A 92 -5.59 -0.94 -27.02
N MET A 93 -6.70 -1.25 -26.36
CA MET A 93 -7.63 -0.24 -25.88
C MET A 93 -7.05 0.44 -24.65
N ASN A 94 -7.13 1.77 -24.57
CA ASN A 94 -6.71 2.52 -23.38
C ASN A 94 -7.93 3.05 -22.65
N ALA A 95 -7.86 3.12 -21.32
CA ALA A 95 -8.87 3.76 -20.48
C ALA A 95 -8.21 4.82 -19.59
N GLY A 96 -8.99 5.87 -19.29
CA GLY A 96 -8.56 6.95 -18.41
C GLY A 96 -8.35 6.42 -16.99
N ALA A 97 -7.20 6.73 -16.40
CA ALA A 97 -6.92 6.45 -15.00
C ALA A 97 -6.06 7.58 -14.42
N SER A 98 -6.34 7.98 -13.18
CA SER A 98 -5.56 8.99 -12.47
C SER A 98 -5.36 8.57 -11.02
N ALA A 99 -4.18 8.86 -10.47
CA ALA A 99 -3.85 8.58 -9.07
C ALA A 99 -3.63 9.91 -8.34
N THR A 100 -4.23 10.04 -7.16
CA THR A 100 -4.12 11.23 -6.30
C THR A 100 -3.74 10.82 -4.88
N SER A 101 -2.99 11.65 -4.16
CA SER A 101 -2.63 11.36 -2.77
C SER A 101 -3.88 11.19 -1.91
N SER A 102 -3.92 10.15 -1.08
CA SER A 102 -5.03 9.95 -0.14
C SER A 102 -4.86 10.70 1.18
N GLY A 103 -3.77 11.47 1.33
CA GLY A 103 -3.34 12.06 2.61
C GLY A 103 -2.63 11.07 3.56
N THR A 104 -2.57 9.78 3.21
CA THR A 104 -1.79 8.76 3.92
C THR A 104 -0.55 8.41 3.09
N ALA A 105 0.64 8.49 3.69
CA ALA A 105 1.89 8.14 3.02
C ALA A 105 1.85 6.71 2.44
N GLY A 106 2.24 6.58 1.17
CA GLY A 106 2.20 5.30 0.46
C GLY A 106 0.82 4.85 0.00
N ARG A 107 -0.21 5.71 0.09
CA ARG A 107 -1.55 5.43 -0.44
C ARG A 107 -2.06 6.51 -1.37
N TYR A 108 -2.71 6.03 -2.43
CA TYR A 108 -3.22 6.88 -3.50
C TYR A 108 -4.62 6.42 -3.88
N ASN A 109 -5.54 7.36 -3.96
CA ASN A 109 -6.87 7.13 -4.52
C ASN A 109 -6.74 7.11 -6.04
N VAL A 110 -7.25 6.05 -6.66
CA VAL A 110 -7.30 5.91 -8.10
C VAL A 110 -8.74 5.99 -8.56
N GLU A 111 -8.96 6.83 -9.56
CA GLU A 111 -10.20 6.89 -10.32
C GLU A 111 -9.91 6.47 -11.76
N SER A 112 -10.78 5.64 -12.32
CA SER A 112 -10.69 5.18 -13.70
C SER A 112 -12.08 5.02 -14.29
N ASP A 113 -12.22 5.27 -15.59
CA ASP A 113 -13.45 4.97 -16.33
C ASP A 113 -13.17 3.86 -17.34
N ILE A 114 -13.64 2.65 -17.00
CA ILE A 114 -13.29 1.43 -17.73
C ILE A 114 -14.44 1.09 -18.70
N PRO A 115 -14.28 1.28 -20.01
CA PRO A 115 -15.38 1.22 -20.96
C PRO A 115 -15.88 -0.20 -21.23
N MET A 116 -15.09 -1.23 -20.91
CA MET A 116 -15.37 -2.63 -21.25
C MET A 116 -14.99 -3.59 -20.13
N ARG A 117 -15.78 -4.64 -19.93
CA ARG A 117 -15.45 -5.76 -19.04
C ARG A 117 -14.26 -6.56 -19.58
N GLY A 118 -13.59 -7.27 -18.69
CA GLY A 118 -12.49 -8.18 -19.02
C GLY A 118 -11.20 -7.84 -18.29
N LYS A 119 -10.09 -8.39 -18.78
CA LYS A 119 -8.79 -8.25 -18.14
C LYS A 119 -8.08 -6.98 -18.62
N TRP A 120 -7.91 -6.03 -17.69
CA TRP A 120 -7.19 -4.79 -17.91
C TRP A 120 -5.82 -4.85 -17.22
N THR A 121 -4.82 -4.25 -17.87
CA THR A 121 -3.48 -4.07 -17.32
C THR A 121 -3.32 -2.63 -16.86
N PHE A 122 -3.17 -2.44 -15.56
CA PHE A 122 -2.87 -1.14 -14.96
C PHE A 122 -1.37 -1.02 -14.73
N THR A 123 -0.71 -0.22 -15.55
CA THR A 123 0.69 0.10 -15.40
C THR A 123 0.85 1.28 -14.46
N VAL A 124 1.52 1.05 -13.34
CA VAL A 124 1.79 2.04 -12.30
C VAL A 124 3.27 2.42 -12.38
N MET A 125 3.56 3.71 -12.53
CA MET A 125 4.90 4.28 -12.52
C MET A 125 5.06 5.16 -11.28
N PHE A 126 6.16 5.00 -10.55
CA PHE A 126 6.35 5.65 -9.27
C PHE A 126 7.83 5.86 -8.92
N GLY A 127 8.09 6.73 -7.95
CA GLY A 127 9.44 7.05 -7.50
C GLY A 127 10.36 7.46 -8.66
N ASN A 128 11.58 6.91 -8.67
CA ASN A 128 12.59 7.20 -9.68
C ASN A 128 12.47 6.29 -10.92
N GLY A 129 11.26 6.19 -11.49
CA GLY A 129 11.00 5.42 -12.71
C GLY A 129 10.75 3.93 -12.51
N GLN A 130 10.39 3.53 -11.28
CA GLN A 130 9.96 2.16 -11.01
C GLN A 130 8.59 1.90 -11.64
N ARG A 131 8.33 0.64 -12.01
CA ARG A 131 7.10 0.25 -12.68
C ARG A 131 6.53 -1.04 -12.10
N ALA A 132 5.23 -1.06 -11.87
CA ALA A 132 4.44 -2.25 -11.57
C ALA A 132 3.32 -2.40 -12.60
N SER A 133 2.87 -3.63 -12.85
CA SER A 133 1.84 -3.94 -13.85
C SER A 133 0.79 -4.83 -13.22
N LEU A 134 -0.30 -4.24 -12.75
CA LEU A 134 -1.41 -4.95 -12.09
C LEU A 134 -2.39 -5.47 -13.14
N ALA A 135 -2.81 -6.73 -13.01
CA ALA A 135 -3.74 -7.36 -13.93
C ALA A 135 -5.12 -7.47 -13.26
N LEU A 136 -5.99 -6.51 -13.53
CA LEU A 136 -7.29 -6.39 -12.86
C LEU A 136 -8.40 -6.96 -13.75
N ASN A 137 -9.21 -7.86 -13.21
CA ASN A 137 -10.40 -8.35 -13.89
C ASN A 137 -11.60 -7.43 -13.60
N VAL A 138 -12.21 -6.92 -14.66
CA VAL A 138 -13.31 -5.95 -14.59
C VAL A 138 -14.61 -6.67 -14.95
N GLN A 139 -15.60 -6.56 -14.05
CA GLN A 139 -16.87 -7.28 -14.06
C GLN A 139 -18.08 -6.39 -14.41
#